data_AF-A0A6J7DYW0-F1
#
_entry.id   AF-A0A6J7DYW0-F1
#
_cell.length_a   1.000
_cell.length_b   1.000
_cell.length_c   1.000
_cell.angle_alpha   90.00
_cell.angle_beta   90.00
_cell.angle_gamma   90.00
#
_symmetry.space_group_name_H-M   'P 1'
#
loop_
_entity.id
_entity.type
_entity.pdbx_description
1 polymer ?
#
loop_
_entity_poly.entity_id
_entity_poly.type
_entity_poly.pdbx_seq_one_letter_code
_entity_poly.pdbx_strand_id
1 'polypeptide(L)' 'MQTAKITLHVTATGQNAHHVSEAAFKAVGRALAEALRRDGGLIRSTKGSL' A
#
# COMPACT_ATOMS: atom_id res chain seq x y z
N MET A 1 0.34 9.15 -15.63
CA MET A 1 0.19 7.67 -15.71
C MET A 1 0.51 7.07 -14.35
N GLN A 2 -0.19 6.02 -13.92
CA GLN A 2 0.19 5.23 -12.74
C GLN A 2 1.31 4.24 -13.10
N THR A 3 2.32 4.12 -12.26
CA THR A 3 3.59 3.43 -12.57
C THR A 3 3.79 2.11 -11.82
N ALA A 4 3.37 2.05 -10.55
CA ALA A 4 3.69 0.94 -9.66
C ALA A 4 2.92 -0.37 -9.94
N LYS A 5 1.86 -0.33 -10.77
CA LYS A 5 0.97 -1.48 -11.05
C LYS A 5 0.45 -2.17 -9.78
N ILE A 6 0.08 -1.37 -8.77
CA ILE A 6 -0.54 -1.86 -7.54
C ILE A 6 -1.99 -1.41 -7.50
N THR A 7 -2.81 -2.18 -6.79
CA THR A 7 -4.09 -1.70 -6.29
C THR A 7 -3.85 -1.01 -4.97
N LEU A 8 -4.10 0.31 -4.90
CA LEU A 8 -3.94 1.10 -3.70
C LEU A 8 -5.26 1.78 -3.35
N HIS A 9 -5.74 1.57 -2.14
CA HIS A 9 -6.88 2.27 -1.58
C HIS A 9 -6.44 2.99 -0.30
N VAL A 10 -6.75 4.28 -0.20
CA VAL A 10 -6.35 5.12 0.93
C VAL A 10 -7.54 5.97 1.35
N THR A 11 -7.86 5.90 2.64
CA THR A 11 -8.88 6.74 3.29
C THR A 11 -8.27 7.37 4.52
N ALA A 12 -8.46 8.67 4.70
CA ALA A 12 -8.01 9.38 5.88
C ALA A 12 -9.00 10.50 6.20
N THR A 13 -9.28 10.72 7.48
CA THR A 13 -10.23 11.71 7.98
C THR A 13 -9.62 12.49 9.12
N GLY A 14 -9.88 13.80 9.18
CA GLY A 14 -9.38 14.66 10.25
C GLY A 14 -9.62 16.14 9.94
N GLN A 15 -9.47 16.98 10.95
CA GLN A 15 -9.76 18.42 10.85
C GLN A 15 -8.56 19.23 10.31
N ASN A 16 -7.34 18.70 10.43
CA ASN A 16 -6.12 19.35 9.97
C ASN A 16 -5.59 18.65 8.72
N ALA A 17 -5.55 19.37 7.58
CA ALA A 17 -5.13 18.82 6.30
C ALA A 17 -3.67 18.31 6.30
N HIS A 18 -2.77 18.96 7.05
CA HIS A 18 -1.37 18.51 7.19
C HIS A 18 -1.32 17.15 7.88
N HIS A 19 -2.02 16.99 9.00
CA HIS A 19 -2.06 15.72 9.73
C HIS A 19 -2.76 14.61 8.94
N VAL A 20 -3.84 14.93 8.21
CA VAL A 20 -4.55 13.96 7.36
C VAL A 20 -3.63 13.42 6.26
N SER A 21 -2.90 14.31 5.60
CA SER A 21 -1.92 13.93 4.57
C SER A 21 -0.81 13.08 5.16
N GLU A 22 -0.20 13.54 6.26
CA GLU A 22 0.89 12.82 6.93
C GLU A 22 0.44 11.42 7.40
N ALA A 23 -0.75 11.30 7.97
CA ALA A 23 -1.31 10.02 8.40
C ALA A 23 -1.54 9.08 7.20
N ALA A 24 -2.08 9.59 6.10
CA ALA A 24 -2.26 8.81 4.87
C ALA A 24 -0.93 8.25 4.35
N PHE A 25 0.11 9.09 4.25
CA PHE A 25 1.43 8.65 3.77
C PHE A 25 2.11 7.67 4.73
N LYS A 26 2.01 7.89 6.05
CA LYS A 26 2.52 6.93 7.06
C LYS A 26 1.81 5.57 6.97
N ALA A 27 0.49 5.56 6.77
CA ALA A 27 -0.29 4.34 6.60
C ALA A 27 0.12 3.58 5.33
N VAL A 28 0.27 4.28 4.20
CA VAL A 28 0.76 3.70 2.94
C VAL A 28 2.15 3.09 3.12
N GLY A 29 3.08 3.81 3.78
CA GLY A 29 4.43 3.29 4.04
C GLY A 29 4.42 1.98 4.85
N ARG A 30 3.57 1.89 5.87
CA ARG A 30 3.42 0.66 6.68
C ARG A 30 2.80 -0.49 5.87
N ALA A 31 1.74 -0.22 5.11
CA ALA A 31 1.08 -1.22 4.27
C ALA A 31 2.02 -1.77 3.18
N LEU A 32 2.83 -0.91 2.55
CA LEU A 32 3.83 -1.33 1.58
C LEU A 32 4.95 -2.15 2.23
N ALA A 33 5.41 -1.78 3.43
CA ALA A 33 6.43 -2.54 4.14
C ALA A 33 5.96 -3.97 4.45
N GLU A 34 4.69 -4.14 4.82
CA GLU A 34 4.09 -5.47 5.01
C GLU A 34 3.95 -6.23 3.68
N ALA A 35 3.40 -5.60 2.64
CA ALA A 35 3.15 -6.22 1.35
C ALA A 35 4.44 -6.64 0.61
N LEU A 36 5.54 -5.90 0.79
CA LEU A 36 6.84 -6.17 0.17
C LEU A 36 7.72 -7.10 1.01
N ARG A 37 7.25 -7.56 2.17
CA ARG A 37 8.02 -8.50 2.99
C ARG A 37 8.26 -9.78 2.21
N ARG A 38 9.52 -10.19 2.10
CA ARG A 38 9.89 -11.44 1.44
C ARG A 38 9.33 -12.61 2.24
N ASP A 39 8.54 -13.44 1.57
CA ASP A 39 8.02 -14.69 2.11
C ASP A 39 8.29 -15.81 1.10
N GLY A 40 8.60 -17.01 1.59
CA GLY A 40 9.25 -18.07 0.84
C GLY A 40 8.58 -18.40 -0.50
N GLY A 41 9.22 -17.99 -1.59
CA GLY A 41 9.18 -18.52 -2.97
C GLY A 41 7.85 -18.61 -3.73
N LEU A 42 6.69 -18.57 -3.07
CA LEU A 42 5.40 -18.85 -3.69
C LEU A 42 4.76 -17.57 -4.25
N ILE A 43 4.31 -17.63 -5.50
CA ILE A 43 3.47 -16.58 -6.10
C ILE A 43 2.09 -16.64 -5.46
N ARG A 44 1.69 -15.58 -4.75
CA ARG A 44 0.38 -15.45 -4.10
C ARG A 44 -0.72 -15.09 -5.12
N SER A 45 -0.95 -15.96 -6.10
CA SER A 45 -1.98 -15.80 -7.14
C SER A 45 -2.51 -17.15 -7.60
N THR A 46 -3.84 -17.31 -7.66
CA THR A 46 -4.49 -18.54 -8.17
C THR A 46 -4.28 -18.74 -9.67
N LYS A 47 -3.93 -17.68 -10.40
CA LYS A 47 -3.63 -17.72 -11.83
C LYS A 47 -2.16 -18.01 -12.13
N GLY A 48 -1.31 -18.07 -11.10
CA GLY A 48 0.14 -18.32 -11.25
C GLY A 48 0.95 -17.13 -11.76
N SER A 49 0.34 -15.95 -11.90
CA SER A 49 1.01 -14.70 -12.33
C SER A 49 0.51 -13.47 -11.56
N LEU A 50 1.26 -12.37 -11.62
CA LEU A 50 0.94 -11.05 -11.04
C LEU A 50 0.73 -10.00 -12.15
#